data_AF-A0A5N5EAN1-F1
#
_entry.id   AF-A0A5N5EAN1-F1
#
_cell.length_a   1.000
_cell.length_b   1.000
_cell.length_c   1.000
_cell.angle_alpha   90.00
_cell.angle_beta   90.00
_cell.angle_gamma   90.00
#
_symmetry.space_group_name_H-M   'P 1'
#
loop_
_entity.id
_entity.type
_entity.pdbx_description
1 polymer ?
#
loop_
_entity_poly.entity_id
_entity_poly.type
_entity_poly.pdbx_seq_one_letter_code
_entity_poly.pdbx_strand_id
1 'polypeptide(L)'
;IHNREMVRPDWMHNIHSQAYANLWGKAYKAHQAGLDVVAMMGTDELHVTGDWRQVFPEGRGVSQMKIKHGDGKASGEYTVGKVAL
;
A
#
# COMPACT_ATOMS: atom_id res chain seq x y z
N ILE A 1 18.92 9.42 13.88
CA ILE A 1 19.18 8.20 13.07
C ILE A 1 18.16 8.20 11.95
N HIS A 2 18.61 8.42 10.71
CA HIS A 2 17.72 8.29 9.55
C HIS A 2 17.57 6.81 9.21
N ASN A 3 16.41 6.39 8.68
CA ASN A 3 16.16 4.99 8.32
C ASN A 3 17.23 4.41 7.36
N ARG A 4 17.93 5.28 6.62
CA ARG A 4 19.01 4.95 5.69
C ARG A 4 20.31 4.49 6.35
N GLU A 5 20.51 4.81 7.64
CA GLU A 5 21.75 4.52 8.37
C GLU A 5 21.66 3.20 9.17
N MET A 6 20.49 2.57 9.22
CA MET A 6 20.29 1.27 9.86
C MET A 6 20.77 0.14 8.93
N VAL A 7 21.88 -0.51 9.30
CA VAL A 7 22.58 -1.50 8.45
C VAL A 7 22.59 -2.93 9.02
N ARG A 8 21.73 -3.23 10.02
CA ARG A 8 21.62 -4.58 10.61
C ARG A 8 20.76 -5.48 9.72
N PRO A 9 21.34 -6.49 9.02
CA PRO A 9 20.61 -7.27 8.01
C PRO A 9 19.43 -8.05 8.60
N ASP A 10 19.58 -8.59 9.81
CA ASP A 10 18.56 -9.30 10.57
C ASP A 10 17.33 -8.44 10.85
N TRP A 11 17.54 -7.16 11.16
CA TRP A 11 16.47 -6.22 11.41
C TRP A 11 15.79 -5.78 10.13
N MET A 12 16.57 -5.54 9.07
CA MET A 12 16.01 -5.16 7.76
C MET A 12 15.11 -6.27 7.19
N HIS A 13 15.51 -7.54 7.34
CA HIS A 13 14.67 -8.66 6.93
C HIS A 13 13.33 -8.66 7.67
N ASN A 14 13.35 -8.52 9.00
CA ASN A 14 12.13 -8.48 9.80
C ASN A 14 11.24 -7.28 9.46
N ILE A 15 11.82 -6.08 9.29
CA ILE A 15 11.09 -4.86 8.95
C ILE A 15 10.42 -5.01 7.58
N HIS A 16 11.14 -5.51 6.57
CA HIS A 16 10.57 -5.72 5.24
C HIS A 16 9.44 -6.76 5.26
N SER A 17 9.62 -7.88 5.97
CA SER A 17 8.58 -8.91 6.11
C SER A 17 7.33 -8.36 6.79
N GLN A 18 7.49 -7.55 7.85
CA GLN A 18 6.36 -6.92 8.54
C GLN A 18 5.67 -5.87 7.67
N ALA A 19 6.43 -5.03 6.96
CA ALA A 19 5.86 -4.03 6.05
C ALA A 19 5.08 -4.71 4.91
N TYR A 20 5.63 -5.78 4.34
CA TYR A 20 4.96 -6.59 3.33
C TYR A 20 3.64 -7.18 3.87
N ALA A 21 3.68 -7.87 5.01
CA ALA A 21 2.47 -8.44 5.62
C ALA A 21 1.40 -7.38 5.90
N ASN A 22 1.80 -6.20 6.38
CA ASN A 22 0.89 -5.08 6.61
C ASN A 22 0.24 -4.58 5.31
N LEU A 23 1.00 -4.48 4.22
CA LEU A 23 0.48 -4.05 2.92
C LEU A 23 -0.57 -5.05 2.39
N TRP A 24 -0.31 -6.35 2.50
CA TRP A 24 -1.28 -7.40 2.15
C TRP A 24 -2.53 -7.38 3.02
N GLY A 25 -2.38 -7.17 4.32
CA GLY A 25 -3.51 -7.00 5.23
C GLY A 25 -4.39 -5.80 4.83
N LYS A 26 -3.79 -4.68 4.41
CA LYS A 26 -4.53 -3.53 3.88
C LYS A 26 -5.23 -3.85 2.57
N ALA A 27 -4.57 -4.52 1.63
CA ALA A 27 -5.19 -4.92 0.37
C ALA A 27 -6.40 -5.82 0.60
N TYR A 28 -6.28 -6.82 1.48
CA TYR A 28 -7.38 -7.69 1.86
C TYR A 28 -8.55 -6.90 2.48
N LYS A 29 -8.26 -6.01 3.44
CA LYS A 29 -9.28 -5.13 4.05
C LYS A 29 -9.98 -4.24 3.01
N ALA A 30 -9.24 -3.67 2.06
CA ALA A 30 -9.79 -2.85 0.98
C ALA A 30 -10.74 -3.67 0.11
N HIS A 31 -10.34 -4.88 -0.27
CA HIS A 31 -11.19 -5.79 -1.04
C HIS A 31 -12.46 -6.18 -0.29
N GLN A 32 -12.37 -6.50 1.00
CA GLN A 32 -13.54 -6.80 1.83
C GLN A 32 -14.51 -5.61 1.96
N ALA A 33 -13.99 -4.39 1.86
CA ALA A 33 -14.79 -3.17 1.86
C ALA A 33 -15.36 -2.81 0.47
N GLY A 34 -15.14 -3.65 -0.55
CA GLY A 34 -15.67 -3.46 -1.90
C GLY A 34 -14.82 -2.57 -2.82
N LEU A 35 -13.59 -2.24 -2.42
CA LEU A 35 -12.63 -1.56 -3.30
C LEU A 35 -11.89 -2.60 -4.15
N ASP A 36 -11.67 -2.32 -5.43
CA ASP A 36 -10.80 -3.18 -6.25
C ASP A 36 -9.34 -2.80 -6.01
N VAL A 37 -8.50 -3.78 -5.70
CA VAL A 37 -7.05 -3.59 -5.60
C VAL A 37 -6.46 -3.64 -7.02
N VAL A 38 -5.93 -2.50 -7.47
CA VAL A 38 -5.40 -2.33 -8.84
C VAL A 38 -3.93 -2.73 -8.91
N ALA A 39 -3.15 -2.30 -7.92
CA ALA A 39 -1.72 -2.59 -7.83
C ALA A 39 -1.23 -2.50 -6.38
N MET A 40 -0.16 -3.23 -6.10
CA MET A 40 0.62 -3.13 -4.86
C MET A 40 2.08 -2.99 -5.27
N MET A 41 2.78 -1.99 -4.74
CA MET A 41 4.17 -1.69 -5.11
C MET A 41 5.05 -1.51 -3.87
N GLY A 42 6.28 -2.01 -3.95
CA GLY A 42 7.23 -1.93 -2.83
C GLY A 42 6.69 -2.59 -1.56
N THR A 43 6.80 -1.89 -0.44
CA THR A 43 6.36 -2.39 0.88
C THR A 43 5.26 -1.53 1.53
N ASP A 44 4.87 -0.42 0.91
CA ASP A 44 3.93 0.54 1.49
C ASP A 44 2.95 1.21 0.49
N GLU A 45 3.01 0.88 -0.81
CA GLU A 45 2.15 1.50 -1.82
C GLU A 45 1.00 0.57 -2.23
N LEU A 46 -0.23 1.05 -2.04
CA LEU A 46 -1.46 0.35 -2.39
C LEU A 46 -2.32 1.25 -3.29
N HIS A 47 -2.72 0.70 -4.44
CA HIS A 47 -3.56 1.36 -5.42
C HIS A 47 -4.91 0.67 -5.46
N VAL A 48 -5.98 1.43 -5.28
CA VAL A 48 -7.35 0.93 -5.23
C VAL A 48 -8.28 1.78 -6.08
N THR A 49 -9.39 1.20 -6.51
CA THR A 49 -10.54 1.94 -7.03
C THR A 49 -11.39 2.49 -5.88
N GLY A 50 -12.19 3.53 -6.14
CA GLY A 50 -13.17 4.06 -5.19
C GLY A 50 -12.60 4.98 -4.08
N ASP A 51 -13.45 5.32 -3.11
CA ASP A 51 -13.08 6.20 -1.99
C ASP A 51 -12.47 5.42 -0.83
N TRP A 52 -11.13 5.35 -0.81
CA TRP A 52 -10.38 4.65 0.23
C TRP A 52 -10.57 5.23 1.63
N ARG A 53 -10.97 6.51 1.77
CA ARG A 53 -11.10 7.18 3.07
C ARG A 53 -12.22 6.60 3.93
N GLN A 54 -13.16 5.88 3.31
CA GLN A 54 -14.20 5.13 4.03
C GLN A 54 -13.64 3.89 4.75
N VAL A 55 -12.46 3.40 4.35
CA VAL A 55 -11.86 2.16 4.85
C VAL A 55 -10.67 2.43 5.77
N PHE A 56 -9.91 3.49 5.49
CA PHE A 56 -8.71 3.85 6.23
C PHE A 56 -8.74 5.32 6.67
N PRO A 57 -8.39 5.62 7.93
CA PRO A 57 -8.15 7.00 8.35
C PRO A 57 -6.94 7.59 7.62
N GLU A 58 -7.03 8.86 7.27
CA GLU A 58 -5.92 9.59 6.65
C GLU A 58 -4.81 9.91 7.66
N GLY A 59 -3.55 9.64 7.29
CA GLY A 59 -2.41 9.91 8.16
C GLY A 59 -1.13 9.15 7.79
N ARG A 60 -0.22 9.02 8.76
CA ARG A 60 1.12 8.41 8.58
C ARG A 60 1.39 7.21 9.50
N GLY A 61 0.45 6.87 10.38
CA GLY A 61 0.54 5.67 11.21
C GLY A 61 0.42 4.38 10.40
N VAL A 62 0.81 3.26 11.00
CA VAL A 62 0.87 1.95 10.32
C VAL A 62 -0.49 1.52 9.75
N SER A 63 -1.59 1.81 10.47
CA SER A 63 -2.96 1.52 10.03
C SER A 63 -3.61 2.62 9.18
N GLN A 64 -2.95 3.77 9.04
CA GLN A 64 -3.43 4.92 8.27
C GLN A 64 -2.95 4.85 6.82
N MET A 65 -3.59 5.64 5.97
CA MET A 65 -3.25 5.80 4.56
C MET A 65 -3.12 7.27 4.21
N LYS A 66 -2.38 7.59 3.15
CA LYS A 66 -2.30 8.93 2.58
C LYS A 66 -2.10 8.83 1.09
N ILE A 67 -2.50 9.87 0.36
CA ILE A 67 -2.19 9.96 -1.06
C ILE A 67 -0.67 10.14 -1.23
N LYS A 68 -0.07 9.31 -2.07
CA LYS A 68 1.30 9.49 -2.51
C LYS A 68 1.30 10.37 -3.75
N HIS A 69 1.83 11.59 -3.61
CA HIS A 69 2.13 12.45 -4.74
C HIS A 69 3.57 12.17 -5.18
N GLY A 70 3.80 11.87 -6.46
CA GLY A 70 5.14 11.59 -6.98
C GLY A 70 5.25 11.83 -8.48
N ASP A 71 6.48 11.91 -8.96
CA ASP A 71 6.81 12.19 -10.36
C ASP A 71 6.54 10.96 -11.24
N GLY A 72 5.30 10.83 -11.73
CA GLY A 72 4.91 9.98 -12.87
C GLY A 72 4.81 8.47 -12.63
N LYS A 73 5.64 7.84 -11.78
CA LYS A 73 5.64 6.37 -11.61
C LYS A 73 4.58 5.84 -10.64
N ALA A 74 4.18 6.65 -9.67
CA ALA A 74 3.10 6.31 -8.72
C ALA A 74 1.72 6.76 -9.21
N SER A 75 1.66 7.53 -10.29
CA SER A 75 0.43 8.06 -10.90
C SER A 75 0.18 7.45 -12.28
N GLY A 76 0.52 6.17 -12.45
CA GLY A 76 0.25 5.46 -13.70
C GLY A 76 -1.25 5.52 -14.02
N GLU A 77 -1.58 5.70 -15.30
CA GLU A 77 -2.94 5.48 -15.77
C GLU A 77 -3.18 3.96 -15.77
N TYR A 78 -4.15 3.50 -14.96
CA TYR A 78 -4.49 2.08 -14.87
C TYR A 78 -5.78 1.81 -15.62
N THR A 79 -5.75 0.91 -16.59
CA THR A 79 -6.98 0.39 -17.23
C THR A 79 -7.55 -0.72 -16.34
N VAL A 80 -8.67 -0.43 -15.68
CA VAL A 80 -9.40 -1.42 -14.87
C VAL A 80 -10.46 -2.08 -15.74
N GLY A 81 -10.28 -3.38 -16.05
CA GLY A 81 -11.27 -4.20 -16.74
C GLY A 81 -11.84 -5.27 -15.81
N LYS A 82 -13.16 -5.48 -15.82
CA LYS A 82 -13.77 -6.64 -15.17
C LYS A 82 -13.74 -7.81 -16.13
N VAL A 83 -13.05 -8.89 -15.75
CA VAL A 83 -13.17 -10.18 -16.44
C VAL A 83 -14.46 -10.82 -15.94
N ALA A 84 -15.47 -10.91 -16.79
CA ALA A 84 -16.63 -11.75 -16.53
C ALA A 84 -16.20 -13.21 -16.71
N LEU A 85 -16.42 -14.03 -15.68
CA LEU A 85 -16.32 -15.50 -15.75
C LEU A 85 -17.52 -16.08 -16.51
#